data_AF-A0A383EDJ5-F1
#
_entry.id   AF-A0A383EDJ5-F1
#
_cell.length_a   1.000
_cell.length_b   1.000
_cell.length_c   1.000
_cell.angle_alpha   90.00
_cell.angle_beta   90.00
_cell.angle_gamma   90.00
#
_symmetry.space_group_name_H-M   'P 1'
#
loop_
_entity.id
_entity.type
_entity.pdbx_description
1 polymer ?
#
loop_
_entity_poly.entity_id
_entity_poly.type
_entity_poly.pdbx_seq_one_letter_code
_entity_poly.pdbx_strand_id
1 'polypeptide(L)' 'MGQKTNPIGLRTAVTKEWASKWYAEKKQFAGFLAEDR' A
#
# COMPACT_ATOMS: atom_id res chain seq x y z
N MET A 1 20.40 -16.65 10.43
CA MET A 1 19.11 -16.05 10.88
C MET A 1 18.68 -15.05 9.82
N GLY A 2 17.74 -15.44 8.95
CA GLY A 2 17.37 -14.67 7.76
C GLY A 2 16.49 -13.45 8.07
N GLN A 3 16.50 -12.49 7.14
CA GLN A 3 15.57 -11.35 7.11
C GLN A 3 14.13 -11.88 7.09
N LYS A 4 13.32 -11.50 8.08
CA LYS A 4 11.90 -11.88 8.13
C LYS A 4 11.08 -10.85 7.36
N THR A 5 10.24 -11.33 6.44
CA THR A 5 9.32 -10.48 5.67
C THR A 5 8.27 -9.84 6.57
N ASN A 6 7.86 -8.61 6.25
CA ASN A 6 6.78 -7.93 6.96
C ASN A 6 5.45 -8.71 6.80
N PRO A 7 4.87 -9.24 7.89
CA PRO A 7 3.65 -10.05 7.82
C PRO A 7 2.41 -9.22 7.43
N ILE A 8 2.45 -7.89 7.58
CA ILE A 8 1.36 -7.00 7.18
C ILE A 8 1.28 -6.96 5.66
N GLY A 9 2.39 -6.64 4.99
CA GLY A 9 2.43 -6.56 3.52
C GLY A 9 2.10 -7.90 2.86
N LEU A 10 2.54 -9.01 3.45
CA LEU A 10 2.18 -10.35 2.97
C LEU A 10 0.68 -10.65 3.07
N ARG A 11 -0.02 -10.06 4.06
CA ARG A 11 -1.44 -10.33 4.34
C ARG A 11 -2.40 -9.33 3.71
N THR A 12 -1.93 -8.16 3.25
CA THR A 12 -2.77 -7.16 2.56
C THR A 12 -3.46 -7.71 1.31
N ALA A 13 -2.91 -8.76 0.70
CA ALA A 13 -3.50 -9.39 -0.48
C ALA A 13 -4.61 -10.42 -0.16
N VAL A 14 -4.68 -10.94 1.07
CA VAL A 14 -5.52 -12.12 1.39
C VAL A 14 -6.47 -11.87 2.55
N THR A 15 -5.98 -11.31 3.67
CA THR A 15 -6.74 -11.23 4.93
C THR A 15 -6.80 -9.83 5.52
N LYS A 16 -6.01 -8.88 5.02
CA LYS A 16 -5.95 -7.52 5.55
C LYS A 16 -6.32 -6.51 4.47
N GLU A 17 -7.17 -5.55 4.82
CA GLU A 17 -7.59 -4.52 3.88
C GLU A 17 -6.50 -3.46 3.65
N TRP A 18 -6.56 -2.83 2.48
CA TRP A 18 -5.74 -1.65 2.15
C TRP A 18 -6.11 -0.48 3.07
N ALA A 19 -5.11 0.23 3.57
CA ALA A 19 -5.30 1.42 4.40
C ALA A 19 -5.88 2.60 3.60
N SER A 20 -5.49 2.72 2.33
CA SER A 20 -5.97 3.76 1.41
C SER A 20 -6.60 3.10 0.18
N LYS A 21 -7.93 3.18 0.05
CA LYS A 21 -8.71 2.59 -1.04
C LYS A 21 -9.13 3.68 -2.04
N TRP A 22 -8.20 4.12 -2.88
CA TRP A 22 -8.48 5.11 -3.93
C TRP A 22 -7.79 4.73 -5.25
N TYR A 23 -8.31 5.24 -6.35
CA TYR A 23 -7.79 5.02 -7.70
C TYR A 23 -7.46 6.38 -8.32
N ALA A 24 -6.28 6.51 -8.91
CA ALA A 24 -5.85 7.73 -9.59
C ALA A 24 -5.22 7.41 -10.94
N GLU A 25 -5.31 8.36 -11.87
CA GLU A 25 -4.58 8.27 -13.13
C GLU A 25 -3.06 8.35 -12.92
N LYS A 26 -2.30 7.76 -13.84
CA LYS A 26 -0.84 7.64 -13.77
C LYS A 26 -0.12 8.98 -13.56
N LYS A 27 -0.70 10.09 -14.05
CA LYS A 27 -0.16 11.44 -13.90
C LYS A 27 -0.46 12.08 -12.53
N GLN A 28 -1.53 11.66 -11.87
CA GLN A 28 -2.02 12.25 -10.63
C GLN A 28 -1.69 11.42 -9.39
N PHE A 29 -1.30 10.15 -9.57
CA PHE A 29 -0.92 9.24 -8.49
C PHE A 29 0.14 9.81 -7.54
N ALA A 30 1.18 10.47 -8.08
CA ALA A 30 2.25 11.03 -7.26
C ALA A 30 1.76 12.20 -6.37
N GLY A 31 0.80 13.00 -6.84
CA GLY A 31 0.22 14.10 -6.08
C GLY A 31 -0.66 13.57 -4.95
N PHE A 32 -1.59 12.67 -5.26
CA PHE A 32 -2.45 12.05 -4.26
C PHE A 32 -1.67 11.23 -3.23
N LEU A 33 -0.59 10.56 -3.61
CA LEU A 33 0.30 9.87 -2.66
C LEU A 33 1.02 10.84 -1.72
N ALA A 34 1.40 12.02 -2.19
CA ALA A 34 2.03 13.03 -1.35
C ALA A 34 1.04 13.66 -0.35
N GLU A 35 -0.23 13.76 -0.72
CA GLU A 35 -1.32 14.23 0.16
C GLU A 35 -1.77 13.15 1.17
N ASP A 36 -1.64 11.86 0.85
CA ASP A 36 -2.05 10.70 1.68
C ASP A 36 -1.00 10.30 2.75
N ARG A 37 0.12 11.03 2.85
CA ARG A 37 1.21 10.75 3.81
C ARG A 37 0.92 11.30 5.21
#